data_AF-A0A1I4V0C4-F1
#
_entry.id   AF-A0A1I4V0C4-F1
#
_cell.length_a   1.000
_cell.length_b   1.000
_cell.length_c   1.000
_cell.angle_alpha   90.00
_cell.angle_beta   90.00
_cell.angle_gamma   90.00
#
_symmetry.space_group_name_H-M   'P 1'
#
loop_
_entity.id
_entity.type
_entity.pdbx_description
1 polymer ?
#
loop_
_entity_poly.entity_id
_entity_poly.type
_entity_poly.pdbx_seq_one_letter_code
_entity_poly.pdbx_strand_id
1 'polypeptide(L)'
;MEVVEIIHEKAPREVVGRNTLTRFRMQFQAAAYAALEILSGKEVDRVYCDYHDDFVVRRTVAGVVEYHFFQVKTKGKANQQWDVDEVFALKKRGALDTAEKLEAIRNSIAGKLFLHTVEFGDQCREVTVLSNVHFKDEVHDVVADLSAGTSSKKYTRQLIEKFADIVAPDTPLSTLQVEAARKKLSLLANVQHIGDTLEAFGIAAHNAIWRHSEIELHQEEVERIARSLVTLVEEKSCAPINGLSKADIDLATGVGLEDLLQVLSISTQVYQTLSQGGDPAAVKAASILQRKLKEADATESMIEAASRAKVSWDVWVRTARHTFPDLTFNILLDEIDKSCKAWLLGGGVLADLENFVQGVLDSVIGKKFASLDTDLVFGAFCAAIVRRAAR
;
A
#
# COMPACT_ATOMS: atom_id res chain seq x y z
N MET A 1 -55.90 24.37 12.38
CA MET A 1 -54.90 23.98 11.37
C MET A 1 -53.66 23.54 12.13
N GLU A 2 -53.43 22.24 12.22
CA GLU A 2 -52.14 21.74 12.68
C GLU A 2 -51.10 22.10 11.61
N VAL A 3 -50.08 22.83 12.03
CA VAL A 3 -48.91 23.12 11.19
C VAL A 3 -48.16 21.80 11.08
N VAL A 4 -48.27 21.15 9.92
CA VAL A 4 -47.44 19.98 9.60
C VAL A 4 -46.03 20.49 9.42
N GLU A 5 -45.19 20.31 10.44
CA GLU A 5 -43.75 20.62 10.35
C GLU A 5 -43.11 19.73 9.27
N ILE A 6 -42.44 20.35 8.30
CA ILE A 6 -41.81 19.64 7.19
C ILE A 6 -40.45 19.11 7.65
N ILE A 7 -40.09 17.89 7.24
CA ILE A 7 -38.88 17.17 7.70
C ILE A 7 -37.57 17.97 7.56
N HIS A 8 -37.49 18.92 6.63
CA HIS A 8 -36.31 19.77 6.37
C HIS A 8 -36.19 20.99 7.30
N GLU A 9 -37.23 21.31 8.08
CA GLU A 9 -37.26 22.47 8.98
C GLU A 9 -36.85 22.09 10.41
N LYS A 10 -36.70 20.79 10.69
CA LYS A 10 -36.34 20.27 12.01
C LYS A 10 -34.86 19.91 12.06
N ALA A 11 -34.14 20.50 13.02
CA ALA A 11 -32.74 20.15 13.27
C ALA A 11 -32.60 18.63 13.51
N PRO A 12 -31.60 17.96 12.91
CA PRO A 12 -31.43 16.53 13.07
C PRO A 12 -31.27 16.16 14.54
N ARG A 13 -32.10 15.22 15.02
CA ARG A 13 -31.99 14.71 16.40
C ARG A 13 -30.68 13.97 16.66
N GLU A 14 -30.10 13.36 15.63
CA GLU A 14 -28.88 12.57 15.72
C GLU A 14 -27.94 12.86 14.55
N VAL A 15 -26.71 13.26 14.89
CA VAL A 15 -25.60 13.46 13.92
C VAL A 15 -24.47 12.47 14.18
N VAL A 16 -24.51 11.75 15.30
CA VAL A 16 -23.46 10.81 15.75
C VAL A 16 -23.25 9.73 14.71
N GLY A 17 -24.31 9.07 14.21
CA GLY A 17 -24.19 8.05 13.18
C GLY A 17 -23.51 8.55 11.89
N ARG A 18 -23.82 9.76 11.43
CA ARG A 18 -23.18 10.36 10.24
C ARG A 18 -21.70 10.63 10.47
N ASN A 19 -21.36 11.20 11.64
CA ASN A 19 -19.97 11.47 12.01
C ASN A 19 -19.16 10.17 12.17
N THR A 20 -19.78 9.10 12.66
CA THR A 20 -19.17 7.78 12.80
C THR A 20 -18.86 7.16 11.43
N LEU A 21 -19.78 7.22 10.47
CA LEU A 21 -19.55 6.71 9.11
C LEU A 21 -18.41 7.45 8.40
N THR A 22 -18.34 8.79 8.56
CA THR A 22 -17.23 9.58 8.04
C THR A 22 -15.88 9.15 8.61
N ARG A 23 -15.82 8.82 9.91
CA ARG A 23 -14.59 8.35 10.56
C ARG A 23 -14.14 6.98 10.03
N PHE A 24 -15.07 6.04 9.83
CA PHE A 24 -14.74 4.75 9.21
C PHE A 24 -14.21 4.93 7.79
N ARG A 25 -14.81 5.83 7.00
CA ARG A 25 -14.28 6.11 5.66
C ARG A 25 -12.86 6.68 5.68
N MET A 26 -12.52 7.54 6.63
CA MET A 26 -11.13 8.03 6.80
C MET A 26 -10.16 6.90 7.17
N GLN A 27 -10.62 5.91 7.95
CA GLN A 27 -9.84 4.71 8.23
C GLN A 27 -9.64 3.85 6.97
N PHE A 28 -10.68 3.67 6.16
CA PHE A 28 -10.56 2.97 4.88
C PHE A 28 -9.63 3.69 3.91
N GLN A 29 -9.63 5.03 3.89
CA GLN A 29 -8.65 5.82 3.13
C GLN A 29 -7.21 5.57 3.60
N ALA A 30 -6.97 5.54 4.92
CA ALA A 30 -5.64 5.25 5.46
C ALA A 30 -5.15 3.84 5.07
N ALA A 31 -6.01 2.83 5.28
CA ALA A 31 -5.69 1.44 4.94
C ALA A 31 -5.51 1.25 3.42
N ALA A 32 -6.35 1.89 2.60
CA ALA A 32 -6.23 1.86 1.14
C ALA A 32 -4.92 2.50 0.68
N TYR A 33 -4.51 3.60 1.31
CA TYR A 33 -3.23 4.24 1.01
C TYR A 33 -2.06 3.33 1.41
N ALA A 34 -2.11 2.70 2.59
CA ALA A 34 -1.09 1.75 3.04
C ALA A 34 -0.99 0.53 2.11
N ALA A 35 -2.12 0.06 1.56
CA ALA A 35 -2.13 -1.07 0.62
C ALA A 35 -1.35 -0.78 -0.66
N LEU A 36 -1.26 0.48 -1.11
CA LEU A 36 -0.48 0.84 -2.29
C LEU A 36 1.02 0.53 -2.15
N GLU A 37 1.55 0.39 -0.93
CA GLU A 37 2.94 -0.03 -0.71
C GLU A 37 3.22 -1.45 -1.24
N ILE A 38 2.19 -2.31 -1.33
CA ILE A 38 2.28 -3.66 -1.92
C ILE A 38 2.76 -3.60 -3.37
N LEU A 39 2.39 -2.56 -4.12
CA LEU A 39 2.78 -2.38 -5.53
C LEU A 39 4.30 -2.21 -5.70
N SER A 40 5.01 -1.84 -4.63
CA SER A 40 6.48 -1.77 -4.66
C SER A 40 7.16 -3.13 -4.80
N GLY A 41 6.43 -4.24 -4.57
CA GLY A 41 6.97 -5.60 -4.64
C GLY A 41 8.02 -5.90 -3.56
N LYS A 42 7.98 -5.17 -2.44
CA LYS A 42 8.93 -5.29 -1.33
C LYS A 42 8.32 -6.10 -0.17
N GLU A 43 8.52 -5.63 1.06
CA GLU A 43 8.18 -6.35 2.29
C GLU A 43 6.67 -6.39 2.55
N VAL A 44 5.92 -5.36 2.15
CA VAL A 44 4.46 -5.31 2.41
C VAL A 44 3.73 -6.21 1.42
N ASP A 45 3.00 -7.19 1.95
CA ASP A 45 2.26 -8.16 1.13
C ASP A 45 0.76 -8.19 1.40
N ARG A 46 0.31 -7.67 2.55
CA ARG A 46 -1.11 -7.62 2.91
C ARG A 46 -1.46 -6.43 3.80
N VAL A 47 -2.67 -5.90 3.62
CA VAL A 47 -3.29 -4.94 4.55
C VAL A 47 -4.65 -5.45 4.98
N TYR A 48 -4.90 -5.47 6.28
CA TYR A 48 -6.20 -5.76 6.87
C TYR A 48 -6.79 -4.48 7.45
N CYS A 49 -8.10 -4.40 7.49
CA CYS A 49 -8.79 -3.30 8.15
C CYS A 49 -10.00 -3.86 8.88
N ASP A 50 -9.99 -3.84 10.21
CA ASP A 50 -11.19 -4.14 10.97
C ASP A 50 -12.16 -2.96 10.82
N TYR A 51 -13.44 -3.22 10.62
CA TYR A 51 -14.46 -2.19 10.44
C TYR A 51 -14.54 -1.22 11.64
N HIS A 52 -14.26 -1.68 12.87
CA HIS A 52 -14.46 -0.88 14.08
C HIS A 52 -13.20 -0.54 14.87
N ASP A 53 -12.05 -1.10 14.53
CA ASP A 53 -10.84 -0.98 15.35
C ASP A 53 -9.63 -0.49 14.55
N ASP A 54 -8.62 -1.35 14.38
CA ASP A 54 -7.36 -0.99 13.77
C ASP A 54 -7.28 -1.48 12.32
N PHE A 55 -6.41 -0.85 11.54
CA PHE A 55 -5.91 -1.47 10.31
C PHE A 55 -4.48 -1.97 10.54
N VAL A 56 -4.10 -3.05 9.86
CA VAL A 56 -2.86 -3.77 10.09
C VAL A 56 -2.14 -3.96 8.77
N VAL A 57 -0.87 -3.59 8.73
CA VAL A 57 0.02 -3.83 7.59
C VAL A 57 0.87 -5.06 7.91
N ARG A 58 0.77 -6.10 7.09
CA ARG A 58 1.62 -7.30 7.16
C ARG A 58 2.84 -7.14 6.28
N ARG A 59 4.00 -7.42 6.86
CA ARG A 59 5.30 -7.40 6.20
C ARG A 59 5.92 -8.79 6.27
N THR A 60 6.56 -9.21 5.19
CA THR A 60 7.40 -10.40 5.16
C THR A 60 8.85 -9.98 4.94
N VAL A 61 9.65 -10.02 6.01
CA VAL A 61 11.07 -9.60 6.00
C VAL A 61 11.94 -10.83 6.21
N ALA A 62 12.76 -11.18 5.21
CA ALA A 62 13.61 -12.38 5.25
C ALA A 62 12.86 -13.68 5.61
N GLY A 63 11.59 -13.80 5.20
CA GLY A 63 10.72 -14.94 5.49
C GLY A 63 10.01 -14.90 6.85
N VAL A 64 10.23 -13.86 7.65
CA VAL A 64 9.54 -13.63 8.93
C VAL A 64 8.38 -12.67 8.73
N VAL A 65 7.22 -13.04 9.24
CA VAL A 65 6.02 -12.21 9.19
C VAL A 65 5.99 -11.26 10.39
N GLU A 66 5.89 -9.97 10.09
CA GLU A 66 5.77 -8.86 11.02
C GLU A 66 4.47 -8.08 10.74
N TYR A 67 3.93 -7.45 11.78
CA TYR A 67 2.71 -6.65 11.75
C TYR A 67 2.96 -5.24 12.27
N HIS A 68 2.37 -4.27 11.58
CA HIS A 68 2.31 -2.89 11.99
C HIS A 68 0.85 -2.49 12.15
N PHE A 69 0.44 -2.23 13.40
CA PHE A 69 -0.94 -1.88 13.74
C PHE A 69 -1.11 -0.36 13.75
N PHE A 70 -2.25 0.10 13.22
CA PHE A 70 -2.57 1.50 13.15
C PHE A 70 -3.96 1.74 13.70
N GLN A 71 -4.05 2.71 14.62
CA GLN A 71 -5.33 3.21 15.08
C GLN A 71 -5.57 4.62 14.52
N VAL A 72 -6.58 4.75 13.66
CA VAL A 72 -6.94 6.02 13.02
C VAL A 72 -7.86 6.81 13.93
N LYS A 73 -7.47 8.05 14.27
CA LYS A 73 -8.23 8.95 15.13
C LYS A 73 -8.24 10.35 14.55
N THR A 74 -9.45 10.86 14.28
CA THR A 74 -9.61 12.12 13.54
C THR A 74 -10.37 13.17 14.32
N LYS A 75 -10.05 14.44 14.04
CA LYS A 75 -10.75 15.62 14.55
C LYS A 75 -11.35 16.42 13.40
N GLY A 76 -12.52 17.02 13.63
CA GLY A 76 -13.25 17.75 12.58
C GLY A 76 -12.67 19.13 12.26
N LYS A 77 -11.80 19.69 13.10
CA LYS A 77 -11.15 21.00 12.86
C LYS A 77 -9.63 20.84 12.82
N ALA A 78 -9.01 21.35 11.76
CA ALA A 78 -7.57 21.25 11.53
C ALA A 78 -6.70 21.88 12.64
N ASN A 79 -7.20 22.88 13.35
CA ASN A 79 -6.48 23.54 14.45
C ASN A 79 -6.61 22.82 15.80
N GLN A 80 -7.45 21.79 15.90
CA GLN A 80 -7.48 20.95 17.09
C GLN A 80 -6.23 20.07 17.13
N GLN A 81 -5.80 19.75 18.34
CA GLN A 81 -4.70 18.81 18.56
C GLN A 81 -5.12 17.77 19.56
N TRP A 82 -4.56 16.57 19.43
CA TRP A 82 -4.68 15.51 20.44
C TRP A 82 -3.77 15.80 21.63
N ASP A 83 -4.25 15.57 22.84
CA ASP A 83 -3.44 15.70 24.04
C ASP A 83 -3.27 14.38 24.82
N VAL A 84 -2.45 14.46 25.87
CA VAL A 84 -2.03 13.30 26.66
C VAL A 84 -3.23 12.58 27.28
N ASP A 85 -4.26 13.31 27.68
CA ASP A 85 -5.45 12.72 28.28
C ASP A 85 -6.30 12.01 27.22
N GLU A 86 -6.45 12.61 26.04
CA GLU A 86 -7.21 11.97 24.96
C GLU A 86 -6.52 10.70 24.41
N VAL A 87 -5.18 10.72 24.29
CA VAL A 87 -4.42 9.60 23.69
C VAL A 87 -4.16 8.47 24.69
N PHE A 88 -3.81 8.81 25.94
CA PHE A 88 -3.37 7.84 26.94
C PHE A 88 -4.32 7.71 28.14
N ALA A 89 -5.40 8.51 28.22
CA ALA A 89 -6.19 8.68 29.46
C ALA A 89 -5.34 9.09 30.69
N LEU A 90 -4.16 9.69 30.45
CA LEU A 90 -3.17 9.94 31.49
C LEU A 90 -3.34 11.35 32.07
N LYS A 91 -3.84 11.42 33.31
CA LYS A 91 -3.99 12.68 34.02
C LYS A 91 -2.63 13.19 34.52
N LYS A 92 -2.36 14.48 34.28
CA LYS A 92 -1.12 15.15 34.73
C LYS A 92 -0.98 15.29 36.26
N ARG A 93 -2.10 15.17 36.98
CA ARG A 93 -2.18 15.31 38.44
C ARG A 93 -2.76 14.04 39.04
N GLY A 94 -2.32 13.74 40.26
CA GLY A 94 -2.73 12.53 40.99
C GLY A 94 -1.75 11.38 40.81
N ALA A 95 -1.97 10.33 41.60
CA ALA A 95 -1.25 9.07 41.50
C ALA A 95 -1.97 8.11 40.53
N LEU A 96 -1.21 7.22 39.90
CA LEU A 96 -1.69 6.11 39.07
C LEU A 96 -1.65 4.81 39.88
N ASP A 97 -2.60 4.69 40.81
CA ASP A 97 -2.55 3.75 41.94
C ASP A 97 -3.85 2.95 42.15
N THR A 98 -4.88 3.17 41.33
CA THR A 98 -6.14 2.43 41.41
C THR A 98 -6.39 1.62 40.14
N ALA A 99 -7.10 0.50 40.27
CA ALA A 99 -7.42 -0.39 39.16
C ALA A 99 -8.18 0.34 38.04
N GLU A 100 -9.10 1.25 38.41
CA GLU A 100 -9.90 2.00 37.45
C GLU A 100 -9.04 2.94 36.59
N LYS A 101 -7.97 3.51 37.17
CA LYS A 101 -7.06 4.38 36.41
C LYS A 101 -6.16 3.58 35.47
N LEU A 102 -5.68 2.40 35.91
CA LEU A 102 -4.91 1.50 35.05
C LEU A 102 -5.76 1.01 33.88
N GLU A 103 -7.00 0.61 34.16
CA GLU A 103 -7.97 0.16 33.16
C GLU A 103 -8.37 1.29 32.20
N ALA A 104 -8.48 2.53 32.67
CA ALA A 104 -8.72 3.68 31.80
C ALA A 104 -7.58 3.90 30.80
N ILE A 105 -6.32 3.75 31.23
CA ILE A 105 -5.16 3.82 30.34
C ILE A 105 -5.17 2.63 29.39
N ARG A 106 -5.42 1.41 29.88
CA ARG A 106 -5.51 0.20 29.04
C ARG A 106 -6.54 0.35 27.92
N ASN A 107 -7.68 0.97 28.21
CA ASN A 107 -8.76 1.22 27.23
C ASN A 107 -8.60 2.50 26.40
N SER A 108 -7.53 3.28 26.63
CA SER A 108 -7.21 4.46 25.81
C SER A 108 -6.75 4.06 24.40
N ILE A 109 -6.58 5.05 23.53
CA ILE A 109 -6.10 4.87 22.15
C ILE A 109 -4.74 4.14 22.17
N ALA A 110 -3.77 4.69 22.90
CA ALA A 110 -2.45 4.08 23.00
C ALA A 110 -2.46 2.78 23.80
N GLY A 111 -3.31 2.67 24.83
CA GLY A 111 -3.43 1.46 25.65
C GLY A 111 -3.82 0.23 24.86
N LYS A 112 -4.84 0.36 24.01
CA LYS A 112 -5.30 -0.73 23.14
C LYS A 112 -4.22 -1.17 22.16
N LEU A 113 -3.53 -0.21 21.56
CA LEU A 113 -2.37 -0.50 20.70
C LEU A 113 -1.25 -1.24 21.44
N PHE A 114 -0.98 -0.90 22.71
CA PHE A 114 0.03 -1.63 23.48
C PHE A 114 -0.33 -3.09 23.74
N LEU A 115 -1.62 -3.46 23.75
CA LEU A 115 -2.02 -4.86 23.88
C LEU A 115 -1.45 -5.70 22.73
N HIS A 116 -1.48 -5.18 21.50
CA HIS A 116 -0.88 -5.86 20.34
C HIS A 116 0.61 -6.11 20.51
N THR A 117 1.34 -5.21 21.19
CA THR A 117 2.79 -5.38 21.42
C THR A 117 3.12 -6.55 22.33
N VAL A 118 2.17 -6.95 23.19
CA VAL A 118 2.29 -8.10 24.09
C VAL A 118 1.74 -9.35 23.43
N GLU A 119 0.54 -9.27 22.85
CA GLU A 119 -0.16 -10.41 22.24
C GLU A 119 0.60 -10.99 21.03
N PHE A 120 1.16 -10.13 20.18
CA PHE A 120 1.91 -10.54 19.00
C PHE A 120 3.43 -10.54 19.23
N GLY A 121 3.90 -10.10 20.41
CA GLY A 121 5.30 -10.14 20.80
C GLY A 121 6.25 -9.60 19.71
N ASP A 122 7.21 -10.42 19.31
CA ASP A 122 8.21 -10.07 18.29
C ASP A 122 7.62 -9.89 16.88
N GLN A 123 6.44 -10.47 16.60
CA GLN A 123 5.76 -10.24 15.33
C GLN A 123 5.11 -8.86 15.26
N CYS A 124 4.81 -8.21 16.39
CA CYS A 124 4.42 -6.81 16.38
C CYS A 124 5.67 -5.95 16.19
N ARG A 125 5.85 -5.38 15.00
CA ARG A 125 6.97 -4.47 14.71
C ARG A 125 6.75 -3.10 15.33
N GLU A 126 5.56 -2.55 15.16
CA GLU A 126 5.24 -1.17 15.50
C GLU A 126 3.73 -1.01 15.70
N VAL A 127 3.35 -0.06 16.55
CA VAL A 127 1.97 0.36 16.76
C VAL A 127 1.88 1.88 16.61
N THR A 128 0.95 2.39 15.81
CA THR A 128 0.91 3.81 15.44
C THR A 128 -0.46 4.41 15.66
N VAL A 129 -0.50 5.56 16.34
CA VAL A 129 -1.68 6.43 16.31
C VAL A 129 -1.59 7.35 15.11
N LEU A 130 -2.53 7.22 14.18
CA LEU A 130 -2.60 8.00 12.95
C LEU A 130 -3.72 9.05 13.06
N SER A 131 -3.41 10.31 12.74
CA SER A 131 -4.38 11.41 12.83
C SER A 131 -4.29 12.39 11.67
N ASN A 132 -5.45 12.95 11.29
CA ASN A 132 -5.55 14.04 10.31
C ASN A 132 -5.10 15.39 10.88
N VAL A 133 -4.96 15.50 12.20
CA VAL A 133 -4.47 16.69 12.91
C VAL A 133 -3.20 16.39 13.71
N HIS A 134 -2.57 17.44 14.24
CA HIS A 134 -1.37 17.32 15.06
C HIS A 134 -1.64 16.79 16.48
N PHE A 135 -0.57 16.33 17.13
CA PHE A 135 -0.55 16.06 18.57
C PHE A 135 0.16 17.22 19.27
N LYS A 136 -0.22 17.51 20.52
CA LYS A 136 0.54 18.47 21.34
C LYS A 136 1.94 17.91 21.62
N ASP A 137 2.93 18.78 21.77
CA ASP A 137 4.32 18.40 22.08
C ASP A 137 4.44 17.45 23.27
N GLU A 138 3.60 17.63 24.28
CA GLU A 138 3.57 16.77 25.47
C GLU A 138 3.22 15.30 25.15
N VAL A 139 2.46 15.03 24.09
CA VAL A 139 2.17 13.67 23.62
C VAL A 139 3.43 13.05 23.01
N HIS A 140 4.17 13.82 22.20
CA HIS A 140 5.46 13.40 21.66
C HIS A 140 6.47 13.13 22.77
N ASP A 141 6.50 13.98 23.80
CA ASP A 141 7.36 13.78 24.98
C ASP A 141 7.03 12.47 25.71
N VAL A 142 5.74 12.14 25.88
CA VAL A 142 5.34 10.87 26.52
C VAL A 142 5.82 9.67 25.71
N VAL A 143 5.70 9.71 24.38
CA VAL A 143 6.19 8.62 23.51
C VAL A 143 7.72 8.50 23.59
N ALA A 144 8.44 9.61 23.58
CA ALA A 144 9.90 9.62 23.73
C ALA A 144 10.35 9.07 25.09
N ASP A 145 9.70 9.51 26.17
CA ASP A 145 9.96 9.05 27.54
C ASP A 145 9.66 7.55 27.71
N LEU A 146 8.58 7.05 27.12
CA LEU A 146 8.24 5.61 27.11
C LEU A 146 9.32 4.78 26.43
N SER A 147 9.79 5.23 25.27
CA SER A 147 10.88 4.59 24.52
C SER A 147 12.20 4.62 25.30
N ALA A 148 12.51 5.74 25.96
CA ALA A 148 13.68 5.89 26.82
C ALA A 148 13.57 5.10 28.15
N GLY A 149 12.35 4.75 28.57
CA GLY A 149 12.07 4.07 29.83
C GLY A 149 12.25 4.94 31.07
N THR A 150 12.31 6.26 30.92
CA THR A 150 12.44 7.21 32.03
C THR A 150 11.81 8.57 31.69
N SER A 151 11.45 9.34 32.72
CA SER A 151 10.92 10.69 32.55
C SER A 151 11.18 11.58 33.78
N SER A 152 11.39 12.87 33.54
CA SER A 152 11.37 13.91 34.58
C SER A 152 9.94 14.23 35.04
N LYS A 153 8.92 13.97 34.21
CA LYS A 153 7.52 14.25 34.47
C LYS A 153 6.90 13.11 35.29
N LYS A 154 6.37 13.46 36.47
CA LYS A 154 5.82 12.47 37.43
C LYS A 154 4.73 11.58 36.82
N TYR A 155 3.85 12.11 35.97
CA TYR A 155 2.74 11.34 35.40
C TYR A 155 3.25 10.32 34.35
N THR A 156 4.21 10.70 33.50
CA THR A 156 4.83 9.78 32.54
C THR A 156 5.67 8.71 33.24
N ARG A 157 6.41 9.07 34.29
CA ARG A 157 7.18 8.09 35.08
C ARG A 157 6.28 7.02 35.68
N GLN A 158 5.13 7.41 36.22
CA GLN A 158 4.15 6.45 36.74
C GLN A 158 3.61 5.52 35.64
N LEU A 159 3.33 6.04 34.44
CA LEU A 159 2.94 5.21 33.30
C LEU A 159 4.03 4.18 32.95
N ILE A 160 5.29 4.60 32.93
CA ILE A 160 6.47 3.75 32.65
C ILE A 160 6.61 2.64 33.70
N GLU A 161 6.49 2.99 34.98
CA GLU A 161 6.60 2.06 36.12
C GLU A 161 5.44 1.06 36.17
N LYS A 162 4.23 1.51 35.78
CA LYS A 162 3.00 0.70 35.79
C LYS A 162 2.68 0.04 34.45
N PHE A 163 3.56 0.13 33.47
CA PHE A 163 3.27 -0.33 32.12
C PHE A 163 2.85 -1.79 32.06
N ALA A 164 3.60 -2.70 32.72
CA ALA A 164 3.29 -4.13 32.75
C ALA A 164 1.90 -4.40 33.37
N ASP A 165 1.59 -3.75 34.50
CA ASP A 165 0.30 -3.85 35.19
C ASP A 165 -0.87 -3.38 34.29
N ILE A 166 -0.62 -2.46 33.34
CA ILE A 166 -1.63 -1.91 32.43
C ILE A 166 -1.88 -2.86 31.26
N VAL A 167 -0.82 -3.34 30.62
CA VAL A 167 -0.94 -4.08 29.35
C VAL A 167 -1.14 -5.58 29.55
N ALA A 168 -0.68 -6.12 30.69
CA ALA A 168 -0.68 -7.55 30.99
C ALA A 168 -0.91 -7.79 32.50
N PRO A 169 -2.03 -7.33 33.09
CA PRO A 169 -2.28 -7.43 34.53
C PRO A 169 -2.22 -8.87 35.06
N ASP A 170 -2.62 -9.83 34.24
CA ASP A 170 -2.70 -11.25 34.60
C ASP A 170 -1.49 -12.07 34.13
N THR A 171 -0.53 -11.46 33.43
CA THR A 171 0.61 -12.17 32.81
C THR A 171 1.93 -11.47 33.14
N PRO A 172 2.83 -12.10 33.90
CA PRO A 172 4.14 -11.53 34.18
C PRO A 172 4.96 -11.30 32.90
N LEU A 173 5.42 -10.07 32.69
CA LEU A 173 6.34 -9.71 31.62
C LEU A 173 7.75 -9.51 32.16
N SER A 174 8.74 -10.02 31.44
CA SER A 174 10.15 -9.72 31.74
C SER A 174 10.47 -8.25 31.46
N THR A 175 11.49 -7.71 32.12
CA THR A 175 11.96 -6.34 31.88
C THR A 175 12.26 -6.06 30.40
N LEU A 176 12.87 -7.02 29.70
CA LEU A 176 13.17 -6.92 28.27
C LEU A 176 11.89 -6.83 27.41
N GLN A 177 10.86 -7.63 27.73
CA GLN A 177 9.57 -7.57 27.02
C GLN A 177 8.86 -6.25 27.25
N VAL A 178 8.85 -5.74 28.49
CA VAL A 178 8.28 -4.42 28.82
C VAL A 178 9.00 -3.31 28.06
N GLU A 179 10.33 -3.33 28.04
CA GLU A 179 11.13 -2.36 27.30
C GLU A 179 10.88 -2.42 25.79
N ALA A 180 10.83 -3.61 25.22
CA ALA A 180 10.54 -3.81 23.81
C ALA A 180 9.15 -3.31 23.43
N ALA A 181 8.13 -3.64 24.24
CA ALA A 181 6.75 -3.21 24.03
C ALA A 181 6.60 -1.69 24.04
N ARG A 182 7.19 -0.99 25.03
CA ARG A 182 7.11 0.48 25.14
C ARG A 182 7.70 1.21 23.94
N LYS A 183 8.77 0.68 23.35
CA LYS A 183 9.50 1.30 22.23
C LYS A 183 8.76 1.24 20.90
N LYS A 184 7.70 0.42 20.79
CA LYS A 184 6.96 0.17 19.55
C LYS A 184 5.91 1.22 19.23
N LEU A 185 5.57 2.12 20.16
CA LEU A 185 4.57 3.16 19.90
C LEU A 185 5.16 4.32 19.10
N SER A 186 4.46 4.71 18.03
CA SER A 186 4.76 5.92 17.25
C SER A 186 3.49 6.73 16.95
N LEU A 187 3.70 7.96 16.46
CA LEU A 187 2.63 8.89 16.11
C LEU A 187 2.80 9.35 14.67
N LEU A 188 1.72 9.28 13.90
CA LEU A 188 1.66 9.83 12.56
C LEU A 188 0.66 10.98 12.52
N ALA A 189 1.19 12.20 12.53
CA ALA A 189 0.42 13.42 12.64
C ALA A 189 0.12 14.04 11.26
N ASN A 190 -0.96 14.83 11.19
CA ASN A 190 -1.26 15.68 10.04
C ASN A 190 -1.29 14.91 8.71
N VAL A 191 -1.91 13.73 8.72
CA VAL A 191 -2.05 12.90 7.52
C VAL A 191 -3.04 13.54 6.56
N GLN A 192 -2.55 13.93 5.38
CA GLN A 192 -3.33 14.69 4.39
C GLN A 192 -4.21 13.83 3.51
N HIS A 193 -3.90 12.53 3.36
CA HIS A 193 -4.64 11.62 2.50
C HIS A 193 -5.90 11.04 3.17
N ILE A 194 -6.26 11.51 4.36
CA ILE A 194 -7.52 11.16 5.02
C ILE A 194 -8.39 12.40 5.21
N GLY A 195 -9.67 12.30 4.87
CA GLY A 195 -10.56 13.46 4.87
C GLY A 195 -12.04 13.16 4.61
N ASP A 196 -12.84 14.21 4.69
CA ASP A 196 -14.28 14.18 4.40
C ASP A 196 -14.60 14.01 2.90
N THR A 197 -13.59 14.14 2.04
CA THR A 197 -13.70 13.90 0.60
C THR A 197 -12.58 12.96 0.16
N LEU A 198 -12.67 12.48 -1.08
CA LEU A 198 -11.61 11.67 -1.70
C LEU A 198 -10.61 12.49 -2.50
N GLU A 199 -10.70 13.83 -2.49
CA GLU A 199 -9.84 14.67 -3.33
C GLU A 199 -8.36 14.55 -2.92
N ALA A 200 -8.06 14.81 -1.64
CA ALA A 200 -6.69 14.71 -1.13
C ALA A 200 -6.17 13.27 -1.15
N PHE A 201 -7.04 12.29 -0.86
CA PHE A 201 -6.74 10.87 -1.01
C PHE A 201 -6.40 10.51 -2.46
N GLY A 202 -7.19 10.96 -3.43
CA GLY A 202 -7.00 10.69 -4.85
C GLY A 202 -5.67 11.23 -5.37
N ILE A 203 -5.30 12.46 -4.98
CA ILE A 203 -3.98 13.05 -5.32
C ILE A 203 -2.86 12.19 -4.73
N ALA A 204 -2.97 11.81 -3.45
CA ALA A 204 -1.94 11.00 -2.79
C ALA A 204 -1.85 9.60 -3.40
N ALA A 205 -2.98 8.95 -3.66
CA ALA A 205 -3.07 7.64 -4.28
C ALA A 205 -2.50 7.65 -5.70
N HIS A 206 -2.83 8.67 -6.51
CA HIS A 206 -2.23 8.88 -7.82
C HIS A 206 -0.70 8.97 -7.73
N ASN A 207 -0.17 9.79 -6.83
CA ASN A 207 1.28 9.93 -6.67
C ASN A 207 1.95 8.63 -6.19
N ALA A 208 1.29 7.86 -5.32
CA ALA A 208 1.79 6.56 -4.86
C ALA A 208 1.75 5.52 -5.99
N ILE A 209 0.66 5.45 -6.75
CA ILE A 209 0.53 4.60 -7.94
C ILE A 209 1.62 4.99 -8.95
N TRP A 210 1.72 6.26 -9.34
CA TRP A 210 2.80 6.73 -10.21
C TRP A 210 4.18 6.35 -9.68
N ARG A 211 4.44 6.50 -8.38
CA ARG A 211 5.73 6.12 -7.78
C ARG A 211 6.02 4.62 -7.84
N HIS A 212 5.00 3.77 -7.72
CA HIS A 212 5.17 2.32 -7.64
C HIS A 212 5.00 1.60 -8.98
N SER A 213 4.27 2.21 -9.92
CA SER A 213 3.92 1.61 -11.21
C SER A 213 4.17 2.52 -12.41
N GLU A 214 4.56 3.78 -12.23
CA GLU A 214 4.78 4.80 -13.28
C GLU A 214 3.62 4.88 -14.29
N ILE A 215 2.40 4.79 -13.76
CA ILE A 215 1.17 4.89 -14.54
C ILE A 215 0.67 6.31 -14.47
N GLU A 216 0.72 7.03 -15.59
CA GLU A 216 0.11 8.34 -15.71
C GLU A 216 -1.39 8.10 -15.87
N LEU A 217 -2.15 8.46 -14.85
CA LEU A 217 -3.60 8.34 -14.85
C LEU A 217 -4.20 9.68 -15.22
N HIS A 218 -5.21 9.68 -16.08
CA HIS A 218 -6.02 10.87 -16.30
C HIS A 218 -6.86 11.17 -15.05
N GLN A 219 -7.29 12.43 -14.90
CA GLN A 219 -8.01 12.88 -13.70
C GLN A 219 -9.27 12.03 -13.39
N GLU A 220 -10.05 11.68 -14.41
CA GLU A 220 -11.23 10.81 -14.25
C GLU A 220 -10.87 9.40 -13.77
N GLU A 221 -9.72 8.88 -14.21
CA GLU A 221 -9.21 7.58 -13.78
C GLU A 221 -8.73 7.64 -12.32
N VAL A 222 -8.09 8.74 -11.91
CA VAL A 222 -7.67 8.96 -10.52
C VAL A 222 -8.87 8.92 -9.59
N GLU A 223 -9.96 9.63 -9.91
CA GLU A 223 -11.16 9.64 -9.08
C GLU A 223 -11.82 8.25 -8.99
N ARG A 224 -11.91 7.55 -10.13
CA ARG A 224 -12.48 6.19 -10.18
C ARG A 224 -11.65 5.20 -9.38
N ILE A 225 -10.32 5.22 -9.54
CA ILE A 225 -9.41 4.33 -8.82
C ILE A 225 -9.43 4.64 -7.33
N ALA A 226 -9.42 5.93 -6.95
CA ALA A 226 -9.50 6.33 -5.56
C ALA A 226 -10.77 5.80 -4.87
N ARG A 227 -11.93 5.91 -5.53
CA ARG A 227 -13.19 5.31 -5.03
C ARG A 227 -13.07 3.80 -4.91
N SER A 228 -12.57 3.15 -5.96
CA SER A 228 -12.46 1.68 -6.01
C SER A 228 -11.53 1.13 -4.92
N LEU A 229 -10.42 1.82 -4.62
CA LEU A 229 -9.50 1.44 -3.54
C LEU A 229 -10.16 1.49 -2.17
N VAL A 230 -10.93 2.55 -1.88
CA VAL A 230 -11.62 2.68 -0.60
C VAL A 230 -12.76 1.67 -0.49
N THR A 231 -13.53 1.46 -1.56
CA THR A 231 -14.58 0.44 -1.61
C THR A 231 -14.01 -0.96 -1.43
N LEU A 232 -12.87 -1.28 -2.03
CA LEU A 232 -12.20 -2.56 -1.83
C LEU A 232 -11.89 -2.81 -0.34
N VAL A 233 -11.32 -1.82 0.36
CA VAL A 233 -11.04 -1.96 1.79
C VAL A 233 -12.35 -2.13 2.58
N GLU A 234 -13.36 -1.32 2.29
CA GLU A 234 -14.67 -1.40 2.95
C GLU A 234 -15.30 -2.80 2.79
N GLU A 235 -15.28 -3.36 1.58
CA GLU A 235 -15.81 -4.70 1.28
C GLU A 235 -15.05 -5.79 2.04
N LYS A 236 -13.70 -5.72 2.08
CA LYS A 236 -12.86 -6.65 2.84
C LYS A 236 -13.11 -6.54 4.34
N SER A 237 -13.30 -5.32 4.86
CA SER A 237 -13.63 -5.07 6.27
C SER A 237 -15.00 -5.61 6.68
N CYS A 238 -15.94 -5.72 5.74
CA CYS A 238 -17.30 -6.21 6.00
C CYS A 238 -17.48 -7.70 5.65
N ALA A 239 -16.42 -8.37 5.17
CA ALA A 239 -16.51 -9.75 4.68
C ALA A 239 -16.86 -10.73 5.82
N PRO A 240 -17.88 -11.59 5.65
CA PRO A 240 -18.24 -12.58 6.67
C PRO A 240 -17.17 -13.67 6.77
N ILE A 241 -16.63 -13.88 7.97
CA ILE A 241 -15.54 -14.84 8.22
C ILE A 241 -15.99 -16.16 8.85
N ASN A 242 -17.28 -16.30 9.17
CA ASN A 242 -17.79 -17.47 9.88
C ASN A 242 -17.70 -18.73 9.00
N GLY A 243 -17.12 -19.81 9.53
CA GLY A 243 -16.96 -21.09 8.83
C GLY A 243 -15.85 -21.12 7.77
N LEU A 244 -15.07 -20.05 7.62
CA LEU A 244 -13.93 -19.99 6.71
C LEU A 244 -12.68 -20.64 7.32
N SER A 245 -11.83 -21.22 6.47
CA SER A 245 -10.49 -21.65 6.90
C SER A 245 -9.59 -20.44 7.15
N LYS A 246 -8.44 -20.63 7.81
CA LYS A 246 -7.47 -19.54 8.02
C LYS A 246 -7.01 -18.89 6.70
N ALA A 247 -6.82 -19.70 5.66
CA ALA A 247 -6.42 -19.20 4.34
C ALA A 247 -7.54 -18.39 3.68
N ASP A 248 -8.79 -18.86 3.81
CA ASP A 248 -9.95 -18.15 3.26
C ASP A 248 -10.23 -16.85 4.02
N ILE A 249 -9.97 -16.81 5.33
CA ILE A 249 -10.04 -15.57 6.13
C ILE A 249 -9.00 -14.57 5.63
N ASP A 250 -7.76 -15.01 5.38
CA ASP A 250 -6.69 -14.15 4.87
C ASP A 250 -7.07 -13.50 3.54
N LEU A 251 -7.66 -14.28 2.63
CA LEU A 251 -8.12 -13.81 1.32
C LEU A 251 -9.37 -12.92 1.41
N ALA A 252 -10.31 -13.26 2.29
CA ALA A 252 -11.57 -12.54 2.44
C ALA A 252 -11.40 -11.17 3.11
N THR A 253 -10.47 -11.04 4.05
CA THR A 253 -10.30 -9.84 4.89
C THR A 253 -9.07 -9.01 4.54
N GLY A 254 -8.09 -9.60 3.87
CA GLY A 254 -6.86 -8.92 3.49
C GLY A 254 -6.92 -8.38 2.07
N VAL A 255 -6.49 -7.12 1.91
CA VAL A 255 -6.13 -6.53 0.62
C VAL A 255 -4.73 -6.99 0.25
N GLY A 256 -4.61 -7.77 -0.82
CA GLY A 256 -3.33 -8.20 -1.40
C GLY A 256 -3.06 -7.62 -2.78
N LEU A 257 -1.96 -8.07 -3.37
CA LEU A 257 -1.53 -7.60 -4.68
C LEU A 257 -2.57 -7.86 -5.77
N GLU A 258 -3.19 -9.04 -5.80
CA GLU A 258 -4.19 -9.39 -6.81
C GLU A 258 -5.40 -8.44 -6.80
N ASP A 259 -5.87 -8.07 -5.61
CA ASP A 259 -6.96 -7.10 -5.46
C ASP A 259 -6.56 -5.73 -6.03
N LEU A 260 -5.32 -5.29 -5.78
CA LEU A 260 -4.82 -4.00 -6.29
C LEU A 260 -4.62 -4.02 -7.80
N LEU A 261 -4.10 -5.11 -8.36
CA LEU A 261 -3.96 -5.28 -9.80
C LEU A 261 -5.34 -5.19 -10.47
N GLN A 262 -6.38 -5.81 -9.89
CA GLN A 262 -7.74 -5.71 -10.39
C GLN A 262 -8.27 -4.26 -10.36
N VAL A 263 -8.09 -3.55 -9.24
CA VAL A 263 -8.52 -2.13 -9.13
C VAL A 263 -7.82 -1.25 -10.16
N LEU A 264 -6.52 -1.48 -10.39
CA LEU A 264 -5.73 -0.78 -11.39
C LEU A 264 -5.93 -1.30 -12.82
N SER A 265 -6.80 -2.31 -13.00
CA SER A 265 -7.05 -2.96 -14.29
C SER A 265 -5.77 -3.51 -14.94
N ILE A 266 -4.82 -4.00 -14.14
CA ILE A 266 -3.59 -4.66 -14.59
C ILE A 266 -3.80 -6.17 -14.56
N SER A 267 -3.42 -6.87 -15.63
CA SER A 267 -3.51 -8.33 -15.72
C SER A 267 -2.57 -9.01 -14.73
N THR A 268 -3.14 -9.79 -13.82
CA THR A 268 -2.42 -10.65 -12.87
C THR A 268 -1.48 -11.62 -13.57
N GLN A 269 -1.92 -12.22 -14.70
CA GLN A 269 -1.11 -13.19 -15.45
C GLN A 269 0.11 -12.52 -16.10
N VAL A 270 -0.06 -11.33 -16.66
CA VAL A 270 1.04 -10.54 -17.24
C VAL A 270 2.05 -10.16 -16.16
N TYR A 271 1.58 -9.68 -15.01
CA TYR A 271 2.42 -9.38 -13.85
C TYR A 271 3.21 -10.62 -13.39
N GLN A 272 2.54 -11.76 -13.16
CA GLN A 272 3.18 -12.98 -12.68
C GLN A 272 4.26 -13.47 -13.65
N THR A 273 3.99 -13.41 -14.96
CA THR A 273 4.94 -13.78 -16.00
C THR A 273 6.21 -12.94 -15.91
N LEU A 274 6.07 -11.61 -15.82
CA LEU A 274 7.20 -10.68 -15.74
C LEU A 274 7.98 -10.83 -14.42
N SER A 275 7.26 -11.04 -13.31
CA SER A 275 7.84 -11.26 -11.98
C SER A 275 8.66 -12.56 -11.94
N GLN A 276 8.12 -13.66 -12.45
CA GLN A 276 8.84 -14.94 -12.57
C GLN A 276 10.05 -14.85 -13.51
N GLY A 277 9.99 -13.98 -14.53
CA GLY A 277 11.12 -13.64 -15.38
C GLY A 277 12.25 -12.88 -14.67
N GLY A 278 12.04 -12.46 -13.42
CA GLY A 278 12.98 -11.68 -12.62
C GLY A 278 12.99 -10.20 -12.98
N ASP A 279 11.87 -9.64 -13.45
CA ASP A 279 11.71 -8.19 -13.65
C ASP A 279 11.43 -7.51 -12.30
N PRO A 280 12.38 -6.74 -11.73
CA PRO A 280 12.18 -6.07 -10.44
C PRO A 280 11.11 -4.96 -10.51
N ALA A 281 10.71 -4.55 -11.71
CA ALA A 281 9.66 -3.57 -11.95
C ALA A 281 8.45 -4.23 -12.64
N ALA A 282 8.16 -5.49 -12.34
CA ALA A 282 7.11 -6.28 -13.01
C ALA A 282 5.74 -5.61 -13.06
N VAL A 283 5.30 -4.95 -11.97
CA VAL A 283 4.01 -4.22 -11.95
C VAL A 283 4.00 -3.09 -12.99
N LYS A 284 5.05 -2.29 -13.01
CA LYS A 284 5.24 -1.20 -13.97
C LYS A 284 5.32 -1.74 -15.41
N ALA A 285 6.14 -2.76 -15.64
CA ALA A 285 6.28 -3.37 -16.96
C ALA A 285 4.96 -3.97 -17.46
N ALA A 286 4.19 -4.63 -16.58
CA ALA A 286 2.88 -5.19 -16.90
C ALA A 286 1.90 -4.09 -17.32
N SER A 287 1.83 -3.02 -16.54
CA SER A 287 0.91 -1.91 -16.82
C SER A 287 1.24 -1.21 -18.14
N ILE A 288 2.51 -0.85 -18.36
CA ILE A 288 2.94 -0.17 -19.59
C ILE A 288 2.65 -1.04 -20.81
N LEU A 289 3.03 -2.32 -20.75
CA LEU A 289 2.86 -3.25 -21.86
C LEU A 289 1.37 -3.42 -22.19
N GLN A 290 0.54 -3.66 -21.18
CA GLN A 290 -0.89 -3.82 -21.38
C GLN A 290 -1.52 -2.56 -21.96
N ARG A 291 -1.21 -1.37 -21.42
CA ARG A 291 -1.75 -0.10 -21.92
C ARG A 291 -1.36 0.14 -23.38
N LYS A 292 -0.07 0.04 -23.70
CA LYS A 292 0.43 0.34 -25.06
C LYS A 292 -0.08 -0.64 -26.10
N LEU A 293 -0.25 -1.91 -25.72
CA LEU A 293 -0.83 -2.91 -26.61
C LEU A 293 -2.35 -2.74 -26.75
N LYS A 294 -3.08 -2.36 -25.69
CA LYS A 294 -4.51 -2.02 -25.78
C LYS A 294 -4.77 -0.79 -26.65
N GLU A 295 -3.93 0.25 -26.55
CA GLU A 295 -3.96 1.41 -27.46
C GLU A 295 -3.77 1.01 -28.93
N ALA A 296 -3.12 -0.13 -29.18
CA ALA A 296 -2.91 -0.74 -30.49
C ALA A 296 -3.92 -1.85 -30.83
N ASP A 297 -5.07 -1.88 -30.14
CA ASP A 297 -6.17 -2.85 -30.31
C ASP A 297 -5.78 -4.33 -30.07
N ALA A 298 -4.73 -4.58 -29.28
CA ALA A 298 -4.34 -5.95 -28.93
C ALA A 298 -5.36 -6.61 -27.99
N THR A 299 -5.65 -7.90 -28.25
CA THR A 299 -6.48 -8.71 -27.34
C THR A 299 -5.70 -9.12 -26.09
N GLU A 300 -6.40 -9.48 -25.00
CA GLU A 300 -5.75 -9.97 -23.77
C GLU A 300 -4.78 -11.14 -24.04
N SER A 301 -5.16 -12.07 -24.92
CA SER A 301 -4.30 -13.20 -25.31
C SER A 301 -2.98 -12.77 -25.95
N MET A 302 -3.00 -11.68 -26.73
CA MET A 302 -1.82 -11.12 -27.38
C MET A 302 -0.94 -10.39 -26.37
N ILE A 303 -1.53 -9.72 -25.38
CA ILE A 303 -0.81 -9.05 -24.29
C ILE A 303 -0.08 -10.09 -23.43
N GLU A 304 -0.74 -11.21 -23.11
CA GLU A 304 -0.10 -12.32 -22.42
C GLU A 304 1.05 -12.92 -23.24
N ALA A 305 0.87 -13.11 -24.55
CA ALA A 305 1.93 -13.58 -25.43
C ALA A 305 3.13 -12.61 -25.48
N ALA A 306 2.85 -11.31 -25.57
CA ALA A 306 3.87 -10.26 -25.50
C ALA A 306 4.65 -10.28 -24.19
N SER A 307 3.97 -10.53 -23.06
CA SER A 307 4.64 -10.62 -21.75
C SER A 307 5.61 -11.81 -21.68
N ARG A 308 5.22 -12.97 -22.20
CA ARG A 308 6.10 -14.15 -22.30
C ARG A 308 7.29 -13.89 -23.23
N ALA A 309 7.03 -13.29 -24.40
CA ALA A 309 8.08 -12.93 -25.36
C ALA A 309 9.09 -11.96 -24.75
N LYS A 310 8.63 -10.92 -24.02
CA LYS A 310 9.52 -10.00 -23.29
C LYS A 310 10.40 -10.74 -22.28
N VAL A 311 9.84 -11.66 -21.50
CA VAL A 311 10.63 -12.45 -20.53
C VAL A 311 11.68 -13.30 -21.24
N SER A 312 11.31 -13.98 -22.34
CA SER A 312 12.25 -14.75 -23.16
C SER A 312 13.39 -13.87 -23.67
N TRP A 313 13.08 -12.66 -24.13
CA TRP A 313 14.07 -11.68 -24.53
C TRP A 313 15.00 -11.26 -23.38
N ASP A 314 14.46 -10.92 -22.21
CA ASP A 314 15.25 -10.52 -21.04
C ASP A 314 16.19 -11.65 -20.58
N VAL A 315 15.73 -12.90 -20.61
CA VAL A 315 16.55 -14.09 -20.34
C VAL A 315 17.64 -14.26 -21.40
N TRP A 316 17.31 -14.10 -22.67
CA TRP A 316 18.27 -14.19 -23.76
C TRP A 316 19.36 -13.12 -23.64
N VAL A 317 18.99 -11.86 -23.39
CA VAL A 317 19.92 -10.72 -23.21
C VAL A 317 20.95 -11.00 -22.11
N ARG A 318 20.54 -11.60 -20.98
CA ARG A 318 21.46 -11.94 -19.87
C ARG A 318 22.58 -12.88 -20.30
N THR A 319 22.32 -13.74 -21.28
CA THR A 319 23.29 -14.71 -21.83
C THR A 319 24.05 -14.10 -23.01
N ALA A 320 23.35 -13.44 -23.94
CA ALA A 320 23.89 -12.86 -25.14
C ALA A 320 24.94 -11.77 -24.85
N ARG A 321 24.72 -10.93 -23.83
CA ARG A 321 25.68 -9.87 -23.43
C ARG A 321 27.07 -10.39 -23.06
N HIS A 322 27.17 -11.66 -22.64
CA HIS A 322 28.43 -12.30 -22.27
C HIS A 322 29.01 -13.15 -23.40
N THR A 323 28.22 -13.41 -24.44
CA THR A 323 28.57 -14.31 -25.54
C THR A 323 29.04 -13.54 -26.78
N PHE A 324 28.46 -12.37 -27.04
CA PHE A 324 28.74 -11.56 -28.23
C PHE A 324 29.56 -10.30 -27.89
N PRO A 325 30.36 -9.78 -28.83
CA PRO A 325 31.11 -8.54 -28.61
C PRO A 325 30.19 -7.34 -28.32
N ASP A 326 30.54 -6.54 -27.32
CA ASP A 326 29.76 -5.38 -26.85
C ASP A 326 29.29 -4.45 -27.96
N LEU A 327 30.18 -4.10 -28.90
CA LEU A 327 29.82 -3.23 -30.02
C LEU A 327 28.73 -3.86 -30.90
N THR A 328 28.83 -5.15 -31.18
CA THR A 328 27.86 -5.86 -32.03
C THR A 328 26.51 -5.96 -31.31
N PHE A 329 26.54 -6.28 -30.02
CA PHE A 329 25.33 -6.35 -29.20
C PHE A 329 24.62 -4.99 -29.10
N ASN A 330 25.37 -3.90 -28.85
CA ASN A 330 24.80 -2.56 -28.76
C ASN A 330 24.20 -2.06 -30.09
N ILE A 331 24.80 -2.42 -31.23
CA ILE A 331 24.23 -2.09 -32.55
C ILE A 331 22.88 -2.81 -32.75
N LEU A 332 22.74 -4.07 -32.33
CA LEU A 332 21.45 -4.78 -32.38
C LEU A 332 20.40 -4.06 -31.53
N LEU A 333 20.75 -3.67 -30.30
CA LEU A 333 19.82 -2.97 -29.42
C LEU A 333 19.38 -1.62 -29.99
N ASP A 334 20.30 -0.87 -30.61
CA ASP A 334 20.01 0.41 -31.26
C ASP A 334 19.11 0.23 -32.49
N GLU A 335 19.33 -0.81 -33.29
CA GLU A 335 18.47 -1.15 -34.45
C GLU A 335 17.03 -1.46 -34.00
N ILE A 336 16.88 -2.31 -32.98
CA ILE A 336 15.56 -2.63 -32.39
C ILE A 336 14.89 -1.37 -31.85
N ASP A 337 15.64 -0.51 -31.14
CA ASP A 337 15.10 0.71 -30.56
C ASP A 337 14.64 1.72 -31.64
N LYS A 338 15.38 1.84 -32.75
CA LYS A 338 15.02 2.65 -33.92
C LYS A 338 13.78 2.11 -34.63
N SER A 339 13.73 0.80 -34.87
CA SER A 339 12.58 0.15 -35.51
C SER A 339 11.32 0.28 -34.66
N CYS A 340 11.44 0.07 -33.35
CA CYS A 340 10.34 0.30 -32.41
C CYS A 340 9.87 1.76 -32.42
N LYS A 341 10.80 2.74 -32.50
CA LYS A 341 10.44 4.16 -32.60
C LYS A 341 9.67 4.46 -33.88
N ALA A 342 10.13 3.94 -35.01
CA ALA A 342 9.51 4.15 -36.31
C ALA A 342 8.09 3.58 -36.33
N TRP A 343 7.89 2.38 -35.77
CA TRP A 343 6.57 1.78 -35.62
C TRP A 343 5.63 2.65 -34.77
N LEU A 344 6.08 3.11 -33.61
CA LEU A 344 5.27 4.00 -32.74
C LEU A 344 4.92 5.33 -33.43
N LEU A 345 5.87 5.94 -34.16
CA LEU A 345 5.63 7.17 -34.93
C LEU A 345 4.69 6.96 -36.12
N GLY A 346 4.65 5.74 -36.66
CA GLY A 346 3.72 5.32 -37.72
C GLY A 346 2.30 5.03 -37.25
N GLY A 347 2.00 5.25 -35.96
CA GLY A 347 0.68 5.01 -35.38
C GLY A 347 0.57 3.73 -34.55
N GLY A 348 1.64 2.92 -34.47
CA GLY A 348 1.68 1.77 -33.55
C GLY A 348 0.70 0.65 -33.88
N VAL A 349 0.27 0.53 -35.14
CA VAL A 349 -0.68 -0.51 -35.56
C VAL A 349 -0.05 -1.89 -35.42
N LEU A 350 -0.74 -2.81 -34.73
CA LEU A 350 -0.20 -4.13 -34.41
C LEU A 350 0.07 -4.99 -35.65
N ALA A 351 -0.74 -4.84 -36.71
CA ALA A 351 -0.54 -5.52 -37.98
C ALA A 351 0.79 -5.14 -38.67
N ASP A 352 1.28 -3.92 -38.46
CA ASP A 352 2.54 -3.47 -39.03
C ASP A 352 3.76 -3.96 -38.24
N LEU A 353 3.56 -4.34 -36.97
CA LEU A 353 4.65 -4.75 -36.09
C LEU A 353 5.41 -5.97 -36.62
N GLU A 354 4.70 -6.91 -37.26
CA GLU A 354 5.32 -8.09 -37.89
C GLU A 354 6.35 -7.69 -38.95
N ASN A 355 6.06 -6.66 -39.76
CA ASN A 355 7.01 -6.15 -40.76
C ASN A 355 8.26 -5.55 -40.11
N PHE A 356 8.11 -4.84 -38.98
CA PHE A 356 9.25 -4.30 -38.24
C PHE A 356 10.09 -5.39 -37.57
N VAL A 357 9.45 -6.42 -37.01
CA VAL A 357 10.12 -7.59 -36.43
C VAL A 357 10.93 -8.32 -37.50
N GLN A 358 10.30 -8.59 -38.65
CA GLN A 358 10.96 -9.28 -39.76
C GLN A 358 12.09 -8.44 -40.36
N GLY A 359 11.91 -7.11 -40.45
CA GLY A 359 12.97 -6.18 -40.88
C GLY A 359 14.23 -6.25 -40.01
N VAL A 360 14.08 -6.37 -38.69
CA VAL A 360 15.22 -6.55 -37.78
C VAL A 360 15.89 -7.91 -37.98
N LEU A 361 15.12 -9.00 -38.13
CA LEU A 361 15.65 -10.34 -38.39
C LEU A 361 16.45 -10.40 -39.70
N ASP A 362 15.94 -9.77 -40.76
CA ASP A 362 16.56 -9.79 -42.09
C ASP A 362 17.75 -8.83 -42.24
N SER A 363 17.91 -7.92 -41.28
CA SER A 363 19.02 -6.96 -41.24
C SER A 363 20.39 -7.66 -41.14
N VAL A 364 21.44 -6.96 -41.60
CA VAL A 364 22.82 -7.45 -41.52
C VAL A 364 23.24 -7.71 -40.06
N ILE A 365 22.74 -6.91 -39.11
CA ILE A 365 23.04 -7.08 -37.69
C ILE A 365 22.25 -8.25 -37.09
N GLY A 366 20.95 -8.38 -37.39
CA GLY A 366 20.11 -9.48 -36.91
C GLY A 366 20.66 -10.85 -37.29
N LYS A 367 21.10 -11.01 -38.54
CA LYS A 367 21.73 -12.24 -39.05
C LYS A 367 23.02 -12.66 -38.34
N LYS A 368 23.66 -11.77 -37.57
CA LYS A 368 24.85 -12.13 -36.75
C LYS A 368 24.48 -12.91 -35.49
N PHE A 369 23.21 -12.94 -35.10
CA PHE A 369 22.72 -13.61 -33.91
C PHE A 369 21.86 -14.80 -34.33
N ALA A 370 22.48 -15.97 -34.52
CA ALA A 370 21.81 -17.19 -35.01
C ALA A 370 20.65 -17.68 -34.12
N SER A 371 20.61 -17.25 -32.86
CA SER A 371 19.55 -17.58 -31.92
C SER A 371 18.33 -16.65 -32.00
N LEU A 372 18.37 -15.56 -32.77
CA LEU A 372 17.21 -14.67 -32.90
C LEU A 372 16.15 -15.32 -33.79
N ASP A 373 14.92 -15.31 -33.28
CA ASP A 373 13.72 -15.69 -33.99
C ASP A 373 12.64 -14.59 -33.84
N THR A 374 11.50 -14.79 -34.48
CA THR A 374 10.37 -13.85 -34.46
C THR A 374 9.92 -13.53 -33.04
N ASP A 375 9.84 -14.54 -32.17
CA ASP A 375 9.35 -14.39 -30.80
C ASP A 375 10.34 -13.60 -29.93
N LEU A 376 11.64 -13.84 -30.07
CA LEU A 376 12.67 -13.10 -29.35
C LEU A 376 12.76 -11.65 -29.81
N VAL A 377 12.69 -11.40 -31.12
CA VAL A 377 12.70 -10.01 -31.63
C VAL A 377 11.42 -9.29 -31.25
N PHE A 378 10.25 -9.94 -31.32
CA PHE A 378 9.01 -9.38 -30.78
C PHE A 378 9.14 -9.05 -29.29
N GLY A 379 9.70 -9.96 -28.50
CA GLY A 379 10.03 -9.71 -27.09
C GLY A 379 10.96 -8.49 -26.89
N ALA A 380 11.91 -8.29 -27.80
CA ALA A 380 12.78 -7.12 -27.80
C ALA A 380 12.03 -5.81 -28.04
N PHE A 381 11.04 -5.83 -28.94
CA PHE A 381 10.14 -4.68 -29.15
C PHE A 381 9.31 -4.41 -27.89
N CYS A 382 8.76 -5.43 -27.25
CA CYS A 382 8.05 -5.28 -25.97
C CYS A 382 8.95 -4.64 -24.89
N ALA A 383 10.21 -5.08 -24.78
CA ALA A 383 11.19 -4.47 -23.88
C ALA A 383 11.52 -3.01 -24.27
N ALA A 384 11.60 -2.69 -25.57
CA ALA A 384 11.80 -1.33 -26.05
C ALA A 384 10.62 -0.40 -25.74
N ILE A 385 9.37 -0.86 -25.93
CA ILE A 385 8.15 -0.15 -25.55
C ILE A 385 8.19 0.23 -24.06
N VAL A 386 8.47 -0.75 -23.20
CA VAL A 386 8.54 -0.54 -21.74
C VAL A 386 9.63 0.48 -21.39
N ARG A 387 10.84 0.36 -21.96
CA ARG A 387 11.94 1.30 -21.71
C ARG A 387 11.64 2.72 -22.20
N ARG A 388 10.90 2.86 -23.30
CA ARG A 388 10.57 4.17 -23.90
C ARG A 388 9.49 4.91 -23.14
N ALA A 389 8.50 4.20 -22.60
CA ALA A 389 7.45 4.81 -21.79
C ALA A 389 7.90 5.11 -20.34
N ALA A 390 9.01 4.50 -19.90
CA ALA A 390 9.64 4.73 -18.59
C ALA A 390 10.65 5.89 -18.57
N ARG A 391 10.83 6.60 -19.70
CA ARG A 391 11.69 7.78 -19.85
C ARG A 391 10.81 9.01 -20.02
#